data_AF-A0AAV9RN18-F1
#
_entry.id   AF-A0AAV9RN18-F1
#
_cell.length_a   1.000
_cell.length_b   1.000
_cell.length_c   1.000
_cell.angle_alpha   90.00
_cell.angle_beta   90.00
_cell.angle_gamma   90.00
#
_symmetry.space_group_name_H-M   'P 1'
#
loop_
_entity.id
_entity.type
_entity.pdbx_description
1 polymer ?
#
loop_
_entity_poly.entity_id
_entity_poly.type
_entity_poly.pdbx_seq_one_letter_code
_entity_poly.pdbx_strand_id
1 'polypeptide(L)'
;MIQTAHVGVGISGNEGMQATNSSDYSIAQLSSLPAPRFAVKGRQQVPVLAGELWFAFVNGFSGQILFERWCIGLYNVIFTALPPFTLGIFDRPCSQQNMLRFPQLYRITQNAEGFNTKVFWGHCINALIHSIILFWFPLKMLEHDSPFSNGQGNDYLFAGNMVYTYVVVTVCLKAGMETTAWTRFSHLAVWGSMVLWMVFFAVYSVFWPTIPIAPDMLGQAGKVMQCWHFWLGLVLVPTACLLKDFAWAATRRTLRKSLLEEVQELEARAVDPGAAVLRDSSGRSLNERAHLLTRVFRKTPSSVGRSNSVQQTVSHGYAFSQEEHGVVSQSQVVRSYDTTRQRPSL
;
A
#
# COMPACT_ATOMS: atom_id res chain seq x y z
N MET A 1 -26.66 3.48 13.19
CA MET A 1 -25.33 3.83 13.75
C MET A 1 -24.26 2.95 13.13
N ILE A 2 -24.22 1.64 13.43
CA ILE A 2 -23.15 0.74 12.93
C ILE A 2 -23.15 0.66 11.40
N GLN A 3 -24.31 0.45 10.78
CA GLN A 3 -24.47 0.44 9.31
C GLN A 3 -24.31 1.83 8.65
N THR A 4 -24.34 2.91 9.43
CA THR A 4 -24.25 4.28 8.92
C THR A 4 -22.80 4.79 8.94
N ALA A 5 -21.94 4.18 9.77
CA ALA A 5 -20.52 4.51 9.84
C ALA A 5 -19.78 3.93 8.64
N HIS A 6 -18.65 4.56 8.26
CA HIS A 6 -17.77 4.02 7.21
C HIS A 6 -17.20 2.64 7.55
N VAL A 7 -17.02 2.37 8.85
CA VAL A 7 -16.64 1.06 9.38
C VAL A 7 -17.45 0.82 10.65
N GLY A 8 -18.28 -0.22 10.64
CA GLY A 8 -19.07 -0.65 11.78
C GLY A 8 -18.31 -1.67 12.63
N VAL A 9 -18.10 -1.39 13.92
CA VAL A 9 -17.50 -2.33 14.87
C VAL A 9 -18.56 -2.78 15.88
N GLY A 10 -18.82 -4.08 15.94
CA GLY A 10 -19.76 -4.69 16.87
C GLY A 10 -19.05 -5.40 18.00
N ILE A 11 -19.56 -5.22 19.23
CA ILE A 11 -19.05 -5.95 20.40
C ILE A 11 -19.87 -7.23 20.55
N SER A 12 -19.20 -8.38 20.57
CA SER A 12 -19.81 -9.68 20.83
C SER A 12 -20.10 -9.79 22.32
N GLY A 13 -21.37 -9.62 22.68
CA GLY A 13 -21.87 -9.80 24.05
C GLY A 13 -22.50 -11.17 24.25
N ASN A 14 -22.69 -11.56 25.52
CA ASN A 14 -23.24 -12.87 25.89
C ASN A 14 -24.76 -13.00 25.69
N GLU A 15 -25.50 -11.88 25.60
CA GLU A 15 -26.97 -11.91 25.60
C GLU A 15 -27.59 -11.32 24.32
N GLY A 16 -26.81 -10.63 23.48
CA GLY A 16 -27.30 -10.01 22.25
C GLY A 16 -26.22 -9.88 21.17
N MET A 17 -26.39 -10.62 20.07
CA MET A 17 -25.46 -10.61 18.92
C MET A 17 -25.95 -9.76 17.74
N GLN A 18 -27.06 -9.03 17.88
CA GLN A 18 -27.65 -8.27 16.76
C GLN A 18 -26.71 -7.17 16.23
N ALA A 19 -26.01 -6.46 17.13
CA ALA A 19 -25.02 -5.45 16.76
C ALA A 19 -23.77 -6.07 16.13
N THR A 20 -23.38 -7.27 16.55
CA THR A 20 -22.24 -8.02 16.00
C THR A 20 -22.53 -8.52 14.60
N ASN A 21 -23.71 -9.10 14.38
CA ASN A 21 -24.13 -9.65 13.09
C ASN A 21 -24.34 -8.57 12.02
N SER A 22 -24.59 -7.33 12.44
CA SER A 22 -24.75 -6.17 11.55
C SER A 22 -23.50 -5.29 11.44
N SER A 23 -22.36 -5.75 11.97
CA SER A 23 -21.08 -5.02 11.95
C SER A 23 -20.08 -5.61 10.95
N ASP A 24 -19.17 -4.76 10.44
CA ASP A 24 -18.08 -5.17 9.55
C ASP A 24 -16.98 -5.93 10.31
N TYR A 25 -16.74 -5.55 11.57
CA TYR A 25 -15.79 -6.19 12.47
C TYR A 25 -16.42 -6.53 13.82
N SER A 26 -16.26 -7.77 14.25
CA SER A 26 -16.67 -8.24 15.58
C SER A 26 -15.48 -8.29 16.54
N ILE A 27 -15.65 -7.70 17.73
CA ILE A 27 -14.65 -7.75 18.81
C ILE A 27 -15.30 -8.23 20.10
N ALA A 28 -14.57 -8.95 20.95
CA ALA A 28 -15.12 -9.44 22.23
C ALA A 28 -15.15 -8.36 23.33
N GLN A 29 -14.19 -7.43 23.31
CA GLN A 29 -14.04 -6.40 24.35
C GLN A 29 -13.60 -5.07 23.73
N LEU A 30 -13.99 -3.95 24.36
CA LEU A 30 -13.60 -2.61 23.93
C LEU A 30 -12.08 -2.36 24.05
N SER A 31 -11.43 -2.98 25.03
CA SER A 31 -9.97 -2.96 25.20
C SER A 31 -9.22 -3.60 24.03
N SER A 32 -9.86 -4.56 23.36
CA SER A 32 -9.35 -5.26 22.20
C SER A 32 -9.60 -4.51 20.88
N LEU A 33 -10.11 -3.27 20.92
CA LEU A 33 -10.07 -2.44 19.73
C LEU A 33 -8.63 -2.40 19.25
N PRO A 34 -8.33 -2.97 18.06
CA PRO A 34 -6.98 -2.92 17.56
C PRO A 34 -6.63 -1.45 17.39
N ALA A 35 -5.59 -0.98 18.11
CA ALA A 35 -4.97 0.28 17.75
C ALA A 35 -4.75 0.23 16.23
N PRO A 36 -5.26 1.21 15.49
CA PRO A 36 -5.68 1.00 14.11
C PRO A 36 -4.51 0.48 13.26
N ARG A 37 -4.56 -0.83 12.97
CA ARG A 37 -3.59 -1.56 12.14
C ARG A 37 -3.85 -1.38 10.65
N PHE A 38 -4.70 -0.41 10.28
CA PHE A 38 -5.05 -0.09 8.91
C PHE A 38 -3.98 0.80 8.26
N ALA A 39 -2.73 0.34 8.24
CA ALA A 39 -1.73 0.88 7.33
C ALA A 39 -1.64 -0.04 6.11
N VAL A 40 -2.76 -0.30 5.44
CA VAL A 40 -2.71 -0.91 4.11
C VAL A 40 -2.21 0.18 3.16
N LYS A 41 -0.92 0.14 2.84
CA LYS A 41 -0.35 0.95 1.76
C LYS A 41 -1.01 0.47 0.46
N GLY A 42 -2.10 1.10 0.06
CA GLY A 42 -2.65 0.98 -1.29
C GLY A 42 -1.75 1.72 -2.29
N ARG A 43 -0.50 1.25 -2.49
CA ARG A 43 0.31 1.72 -3.61
C ARG A 43 -0.19 0.99 -4.86
N GLN A 44 -1.16 1.58 -5.55
CA GLN A 44 -1.52 1.14 -6.89
C GLN A 44 -0.31 1.36 -7.80
N GLN A 45 0.28 0.27 -8.28
CA GLN A 45 1.19 0.33 -9.40
C GLN A 45 0.33 0.53 -10.64
N VAL A 46 0.49 1.66 -11.31
CA VAL A 46 -0.14 1.88 -12.62
C VAL A 46 0.57 0.96 -13.60
N PRO A 47 -0.13 0.01 -14.25
CA PRO A 47 0.50 -0.91 -15.17
C PRO A 47 0.99 -0.18 -16.43
N VAL A 48 2.13 -0.64 -16.90
CA VAL A 48 2.87 -0.19 -18.07
C VAL A 48 2.06 -0.50 -19.32
N LEU A 49 1.33 0.50 -19.83
CA LEU A 49 0.75 0.50 -21.20
C LEU A 49 1.36 1.61 -22.07
N ALA A 50 2.29 2.41 -21.52
CA ALA A 50 2.92 3.50 -22.25
C ALA A 50 3.98 3.05 -23.27
N GLY A 51 4.44 1.79 -23.24
CA GLY A 51 5.42 1.28 -24.21
C GLY A 51 4.87 1.19 -25.64
N GLU A 52 3.63 0.76 -25.80
CA GLU A 52 2.97 0.65 -27.11
C GLU A 52 2.67 2.03 -27.72
N LEU A 53 2.42 3.03 -26.88
CA LEU A 53 2.24 4.41 -27.30
C LEU A 53 3.48 4.95 -28.02
N TRP A 54 4.69 4.67 -27.50
CA TRP A 54 5.92 5.10 -28.13
C TRP A 54 6.19 4.38 -29.45
N PHE A 55 5.83 3.10 -29.52
CA PHE A 55 5.92 2.32 -30.76
C PHE A 55 5.01 2.85 -31.86
N ALA A 56 3.82 3.37 -31.50
CA ALA A 56 2.90 3.99 -32.44
C ALA A 56 3.52 5.18 -33.20
N PHE A 57 4.39 5.96 -32.56
CA PHE A 57 5.09 7.07 -33.22
C PHE A 57 6.12 6.61 -34.25
N VAL A 58 6.73 5.43 -34.06
CA VAL A 58 7.74 4.88 -34.97
C VAL A 58 7.08 4.09 -36.11
N ASN A 59 5.93 3.46 -35.86
CA ASN A 59 5.23 2.63 -36.85
C ASN A 59 4.18 3.40 -37.68
N GLY A 60 4.14 4.73 -37.59
CA GLY A 60 3.21 5.58 -38.34
C GLY A 60 1.75 5.46 -37.90
N PHE A 61 1.49 5.15 -36.63
CA PHE A 61 0.15 4.91 -36.07
C PHE A 61 -0.62 3.75 -36.74
N SER A 62 0.09 2.75 -37.24
CA SER A 62 -0.51 1.57 -37.88
C SER A 62 -1.22 0.62 -36.90
N GLY A 63 -1.03 0.79 -35.58
CA GLY A 63 -1.61 -0.08 -34.56
C GLY A 63 -0.90 -1.43 -34.40
N GLN A 64 0.26 -1.61 -35.02
CA GLN A 64 1.09 -2.81 -34.84
C GLN A 64 1.55 -2.92 -33.38
N ILE A 65 1.39 -4.09 -32.79
CA ILE A 65 1.89 -4.39 -31.43
C ILE A 65 3.37 -4.76 -31.48
N LEU A 66 4.14 -4.25 -30.51
CA LEU A 66 5.55 -4.56 -30.36
C LEU A 66 5.78 -5.92 -29.69
N PHE A 67 4.87 -6.30 -28.79
CA PHE A 67 4.95 -7.54 -28.02
C PHE A 67 4.00 -8.59 -28.58
N GLU A 68 4.34 -9.86 -28.35
CA GLU A 68 3.45 -10.97 -28.71
C GLU A 68 2.19 -10.96 -27.83
N ARG A 69 1.04 -11.31 -28.42
CA ARG A 69 -0.30 -11.16 -27.84
C ARG A 69 -0.46 -11.87 -26.50
N TRP A 70 0.04 -13.09 -26.35
CA TRP A 70 -0.05 -13.81 -25.07
C TRP A 70 0.88 -13.21 -24.01
N CYS A 71 2.07 -12.74 -24.41
CA CYS A 71 2.98 -12.07 -23.48
C CYS A 71 2.33 -10.81 -22.87
N ILE A 72 1.56 -10.04 -23.65
CA ILE A 72 0.81 -8.89 -23.14
C ILE A 72 -0.23 -9.33 -22.10
N GLY A 73 -1.04 -10.35 -22.42
CA GLY A 73 -2.08 -10.85 -21.52
C GLY A 73 -1.54 -11.43 -20.21
N LEU A 74 -0.41 -12.15 -20.27
CA LEU A 74 0.20 -12.80 -19.11
C LEU A 74 1.02 -11.85 -18.23
N TYR A 75 1.41 -10.68 -18.75
CA TYR A 75 2.23 -9.69 -18.03
C TYR A 75 1.63 -9.33 -16.66
N ASN A 76 0.37 -8.90 -16.63
CA ASN A 76 -0.30 -8.44 -15.41
C ASN A 76 -0.70 -9.59 -14.47
N VAL A 77 -0.95 -10.78 -15.02
CA VAL A 77 -1.54 -11.91 -14.28
C VAL A 77 -0.48 -12.82 -13.67
N ILE A 78 0.58 -13.11 -14.42
CA ILE A 78 1.60 -14.09 -14.03
C ILE A 78 2.89 -13.38 -13.62
N PHE A 79 3.44 -12.53 -14.48
CA PHE A 79 4.81 -12.04 -14.30
C PHE A 79 4.92 -10.84 -13.37
N THR A 80 3.85 -10.07 -13.17
CA THR A 80 3.90 -8.86 -12.32
C THR A 80 2.82 -8.80 -11.25
N ALA A 81 2.02 -9.84 -11.06
CA ALA A 81 0.98 -9.89 -10.02
C ALA A 81 1.55 -10.07 -8.60
N LEU A 82 2.63 -10.85 -8.45
CA LEU A 82 3.19 -11.21 -7.14
C LEU A 82 3.82 -10.04 -6.38
N PRO A 83 4.59 -9.12 -7.02
CA PRO A 83 5.18 -8.00 -6.28
C PRO A 83 4.15 -7.04 -5.66
N PRO A 84 3.10 -6.59 -6.36
CA PRO A 84 2.01 -5.80 -5.74
C PRO A 84 1.31 -6.55 -4.61
N PHE A 85 1.07 -7.86 -4.78
CA PHE A 85 0.43 -8.69 -3.75
C PHE A 85 1.25 -8.74 -2.47
N THR A 86 2.56 -9.00 -2.59
CA THR A 86 3.45 -9.06 -1.42
C THR A 86 3.66 -7.69 -0.77
N LEU A 87 3.74 -6.62 -1.56
CA LEU A 87 3.75 -5.24 -1.06
C LEU A 87 2.48 -4.89 -0.27
N GLY A 88 1.30 -5.35 -0.71
CA GLY A 88 0.04 -5.05 -0.04
C GLY A 88 -0.18 -5.80 1.28
N ILE A 89 0.31 -7.05 1.37
CA ILE A 89 0.01 -7.95 2.49
C ILE A 89 1.14 -8.01 3.52
N PHE A 90 2.39 -8.10 3.06
CA PHE A 90 3.53 -8.40 3.92
C PHE A 90 4.40 -7.19 4.24
N ASP A 91 4.27 -6.07 3.51
CA ASP A 91 5.05 -4.87 3.79
C ASP A 91 4.57 -4.19 5.08
N ARG A 92 5.45 -4.16 6.09
CA ARG A 92 5.21 -3.49 7.37
C ARG A 92 6.31 -2.47 7.60
N PRO A 93 6.00 -1.16 7.67
CA PRO A 93 7.03 -0.13 7.80
C PRO A 93 7.68 -0.08 9.20
N CYS A 94 6.97 -0.49 10.26
CA CYS A 94 7.46 -0.53 11.64
C CYS A 94 6.94 -1.78 12.36
N SER A 95 7.58 -2.19 13.46
CA SER A 95 7.03 -3.27 14.30
C SER A 95 5.69 -2.90 14.91
N GLN A 96 4.92 -3.96 15.18
CA GLN A 96 3.64 -3.85 15.87
C GLN A 96 3.79 -3.21 17.26
N GLN A 97 4.87 -3.51 18.00
CA GLN A 97 5.10 -2.97 19.33
C GLN A 97 5.29 -1.45 19.31
N ASN A 98 6.11 -0.94 18.37
CA ASN A 98 6.33 0.50 18.22
C ASN A 98 5.06 1.22 17.77
N MET A 99 4.28 0.61 16.87
CA MET A 99 3.02 1.20 16.41
C MET A 99 1.97 1.29 17.52
N LEU A 100 1.98 0.36 18.49
CA LEU A 100 1.14 0.41 19.69
C LEU A 100 1.64 1.44 20.71
N ARG A 101 2.96 1.52 20.90
CA ARG A 101 3.59 2.45 21.85
C ARG A 101 3.44 3.92 21.44
N PHE A 102 3.46 4.19 20.13
CA PHE A 102 3.43 5.54 19.57
C PHE A 102 2.21 5.77 18.67
N PRO A 103 1.05 6.17 19.23
CA PRO A 103 -0.18 6.40 18.45
C PRO A 103 -0.05 7.57 17.45
N GLN A 104 0.97 8.42 17.59
CA GLN A 104 1.23 9.55 16.70
C GLN A 104 1.56 9.10 15.27
N LEU A 105 2.15 7.90 15.08
CA LEU A 105 2.45 7.35 13.75
C LEU A 105 1.19 7.16 12.92
N TYR A 106 0.03 7.00 13.56
CA TYR A 106 -1.25 6.82 12.87
C TYR A 106 -1.73 8.08 12.13
N ARG A 107 -1.26 9.28 12.53
CA ARG A 107 -1.66 10.54 11.88
C ARG A 107 -1.29 10.59 10.40
N ILE A 108 -0.18 9.96 10.01
CA ILE A 108 0.30 9.92 8.63
C ILE A 108 -0.74 9.22 7.74
N THR A 109 -1.36 8.15 8.25
CA THR A 109 -2.45 7.44 7.57
C THR A 109 -3.73 8.28 7.54
N GLN A 110 -4.09 8.94 8.64
CA GLN A 110 -5.29 9.79 8.71
C GLN A 110 -5.23 10.99 7.76
N ASN A 111 -4.06 11.58 7.58
CA ASN A 111 -3.85 12.70 6.67
C ASN A 111 -3.82 12.29 5.19
N ALA A 112 -3.98 10.99 4.88
CA ALA A 112 -3.89 10.44 3.53
C ALA A 112 -2.58 10.84 2.78
N GLU A 113 -1.48 11.06 3.52
CA GLU A 113 -0.20 11.51 2.94
C GLU A 113 0.39 10.47 1.98
N GLY A 114 0.03 9.19 2.17
CA GLY A 114 0.45 8.09 1.30
C GLY A 114 -0.42 7.89 0.04
N PHE A 115 -1.64 8.41 0.00
CA PHE A 115 -2.57 8.22 -1.11
C PHE A 115 -3.34 9.51 -1.40
N ASN A 116 -2.71 10.37 -2.19
CA ASN A 116 -3.25 11.66 -2.63
C ASN A 116 -3.21 11.70 -4.17
N THR A 117 -4.18 12.37 -4.79
CA THR A 117 -4.22 12.63 -6.24
C THR A 117 -2.89 13.18 -6.77
N LYS A 118 -2.22 14.07 -6.01
CA LYS A 118 -0.89 14.57 -6.40
C LYS A 118 0.18 13.48 -6.44
N VAL A 119 0.17 12.58 -5.45
CA VAL A 119 1.09 11.44 -5.37
C VAL A 119 0.81 10.46 -6.50
N PHE A 120 -0.46 10.19 -6.79
CA PHE A 120 -0.88 9.37 -7.92
C PHE A 120 -0.35 9.90 -9.26
N TRP A 121 -0.57 11.17 -9.58
CA TRP A 121 -0.04 11.77 -10.81
C TRP A 121 1.50 11.78 -10.84
N GLY A 122 2.15 11.96 -9.69
CA GLY A 122 3.60 11.81 -9.57
C GLY A 122 4.08 10.41 -9.98
N HIS A 123 3.38 9.36 -9.54
CA HIS A 123 3.67 7.99 -9.97
C HIS A 123 3.36 7.75 -11.46
N CYS A 124 2.29 8.32 -12.01
CA CYS A 124 1.98 8.23 -13.45
C CYS A 124 3.07 8.87 -14.32
N ILE A 125 3.52 10.07 -13.97
CA ILE A 125 4.62 10.75 -14.67
C ILE A 125 5.92 9.93 -14.54
N ASN A 126 6.18 9.38 -13.35
CA ASN A 126 7.35 8.54 -13.13
C ASN A 126 7.35 7.29 -14.05
N ALA A 127 6.19 6.63 -14.16
CA ALA A 127 6.00 5.48 -15.05
C ALA A 127 6.13 5.88 -16.53
N LEU A 128 5.65 7.05 -16.92
CA LEU A 128 5.82 7.57 -18.27
C LEU A 128 7.31 7.79 -18.60
N ILE A 129 8.09 8.38 -17.69
CA ILE A 129 9.54 8.53 -17.88
C ILE A 129 10.23 7.17 -17.98
N HIS A 130 9.87 6.20 -17.14
CA HIS A 130 10.39 4.83 -17.24
C HIS A 130 10.07 4.20 -18.59
N SER A 131 8.85 4.38 -19.10
CA SER A 131 8.45 3.83 -20.40
C SER A 131 9.25 4.41 -21.56
N ILE A 132 9.60 5.70 -21.52
CA ILE A 132 10.45 6.35 -22.53
C ILE A 132 11.84 5.72 -22.53
N ILE A 133 12.47 5.57 -21.37
CA ILE A 133 13.82 5.01 -21.25
C ILE A 133 13.81 3.53 -21.69
N LEU A 134 12.83 2.75 -21.23
CA LEU A 134 12.71 1.33 -21.57
C LEU A 134 12.46 1.08 -23.06
N PHE A 135 11.82 2.02 -23.76
CA PHE A 135 11.55 1.90 -25.19
C PHE A 135 12.71 2.42 -26.04
N TRP A 136 13.21 3.63 -25.79
CA TRP A 136 14.24 4.25 -26.63
C TRP A 136 15.63 3.65 -26.43
N PHE A 137 15.96 3.22 -25.22
CA PHE A 137 17.31 2.71 -24.94
C PHE A 137 17.63 1.44 -25.75
N PRO A 138 16.77 0.39 -25.75
CA PRO A 138 17.03 -0.82 -26.54
C PRO A 138 16.99 -0.56 -28.04
N LEU A 139 16.12 0.34 -28.52
CA LEU A 139 16.07 0.71 -29.93
C LEU A 139 17.35 1.41 -30.40
N LYS A 140 17.87 2.38 -29.63
CA LYS A 140 19.13 3.05 -29.94
C LYS A 140 20.33 2.11 -29.87
N MET A 141 20.30 1.14 -28.96
CA MET A 141 21.33 0.11 -28.87
C MET A 141 21.36 -0.82 -30.10
N LEU A 142 20.22 -1.01 -30.77
CA LEU A 142 20.07 -1.88 -31.94
C LEU A 142 20.12 -1.14 -33.29
N GLU A 143 20.28 0.20 -33.30
CA GLU A 143 20.19 1.03 -34.50
C GLU A 143 21.43 0.95 -35.40
N HIS A 144 22.62 0.77 -34.81
CA HIS A 144 23.90 0.88 -35.53
C HIS A 144 24.69 -0.43 -35.68
N ASP A 145 24.36 -1.47 -34.93
CA ASP A 145 25.13 -2.73 -34.91
C ASP A 145 24.21 -3.93 -35.14
N SER A 146 24.58 -4.82 -36.07
CA SER A 146 23.94 -6.12 -36.18
C SER A 146 24.50 -7.01 -35.06
N PRO A 147 23.70 -7.40 -34.05
CA PRO A 147 24.21 -8.11 -32.87
C PRO A 147 24.72 -9.52 -33.17
N PHE A 148 24.46 -10.05 -34.37
CA PHE A 148 24.88 -11.37 -34.80
C PHE A 148 26.04 -11.27 -35.80
N SER A 149 27.13 -11.98 -35.51
CA SER A 149 28.24 -12.22 -36.44
C SER A 149 27.82 -12.88 -37.75
N ASN A 150 26.60 -13.41 -37.81
CA ASN A 150 26.06 -14.22 -38.91
C ASN A 150 25.27 -13.39 -39.93
N GLY A 151 25.17 -12.06 -39.75
CA GLY A 151 24.47 -11.16 -40.67
C GLY A 151 22.95 -11.35 -40.74
N GLN A 152 22.35 -12.08 -39.80
CA GLN A 152 20.89 -12.22 -39.71
C GLN A 152 20.26 -10.89 -39.26
N GLY A 153 19.26 -10.43 -40.01
CA GLY A 153 18.54 -9.20 -39.70
C GLY A 153 17.78 -9.27 -38.37
N ASN A 154 17.71 -8.13 -37.68
CA ASN A 154 16.90 -7.98 -36.47
C ASN A 154 15.43 -7.84 -36.86
N ASP A 155 14.60 -8.78 -36.42
CA ASP A 155 13.14 -8.65 -36.56
C ASP A 155 12.58 -7.70 -35.48
N TYR A 156 11.42 -7.09 -35.72
CA TYR A 156 10.78 -6.21 -34.74
C TYR A 156 10.43 -6.98 -33.45
N LEU A 157 10.09 -8.27 -33.59
CA LEU A 157 9.78 -9.15 -32.46
C LEU A 157 11.02 -9.42 -31.59
N PHE A 158 12.22 -9.45 -32.18
CA PHE A 158 13.47 -9.57 -31.43
C PHE A 158 13.68 -8.37 -30.50
N ALA A 159 13.53 -7.15 -31.03
CA ALA A 159 13.58 -5.93 -30.23
C ALA A 159 12.46 -5.89 -29.19
N GLY A 160 11.24 -6.31 -29.54
CA GLY A 160 10.10 -6.40 -28.63
C GLY A 160 10.35 -7.32 -27.44
N ASN A 161 10.92 -8.51 -27.66
CA ASN A 161 11.27 -9.44 -26.59
C ASN A 161 12.37 -8.92 -25.65
N MET A 162 13.34 -8.17 -26.19
CA MET A 162 14.36 -7.50 -25.38
C MET A 162 13.74 -6.42 -24.49
N VAL A 163 12.94 -5.51 -25.08
CA VAL A 163 12.22 -4.45 -24.35
C VAL A 163 11.33 -5.07 -23.27
N TYR A 164 10.57 -6.12 -23.59
CA TYR A 164 9.69 -6.78 -22.64
C TYR A 164 10.44 -7.34 -21.43
N THR A 165 11.56 -8.01 -21.66
CA THR A 165 12.39 -8.54 -20.57
C THR A 165 12.90 -7.42 -19.66
N TYR A 166 13.34 -6.30 -20.23
CA TYR A 166 13.78 -5.15 -19.44
C TYR A 166 12.65 -4.51 -18.65
N VAL A 167 11.43 -4.46 -19.22
CA VAL A 167 10.24 -3.97 -18.53
C VAL A 167 9.93 -4.83 -17.30
N VAL A 168 9.87 -6.16 -17.46
CA VAL A 168 9.59 -7.10 -16.35
C VAL A 168 10.64 -6.94 -15.24
N VAL A 169 11.93 -6.94 -15.59
CA VAL A 169 13.01 -6.80 -14.61
C VAL A 169 12.96 -5.45 -13.91
N THR A 170 12.76 -4.35 -14.65
CA THR A 170 12.70 -3.01 -14.08
C THR A 170 11.52 -2.85 -13.13
N VAL A 171 10.34 -3.37 -13.47
CA VAL A 171 9.16 -3.29 -12.61
C VAL A 171 9.31 -4.17 -11.36
N CYS A 172 9.88 -5.37 -11.48
CA CYS A 172 10.16 -6.22 -10.32
C CYS A 172 11.19 -5.58 -9.38
N LEU A 173 12.28 -5.02 -9.92
CA LEU A 173 13.28 -4.29 -9.12
C LEU A 173 12.68 -3.02 -8.49
N LYS A 174 11.84 -2.29 -9.24
CA LYS A 174 11.13 -1.11 -8.72
C LYS A 174 10.23 -1.49 -7.54
N ALA A 175 9.51 -2.59 -7.63
CA ALA A 175 8.71 -3.12 -6.51
C ALA A 175 9.60 -3.52 -5.31
N GLY A 176 10.75 -4.12 -5.57
CA GLY A 176 11.77 -4.40 -4.54
C GLY A 176 12.28 -3.14 -3.83
N MET A 177 12.53 -2.05 -4.57
CA MET A 177 12.94 -0.77 -4.00
C MET A 177 11.85 -0.10 -3.15
N GLU A 178 10.59 -0.27 -3.51
CA GLU A 178 9.46 0.27 -2.75
C GLU A 178 9.15 -0.54 -1.47
N THR A 179 9.64 -1.78 -1.40
CA THR A 179 9.49 -2.67 -0.24
C THR A 179 10.29 -2.14 0.93
N THR A 180 9.62 -1.98 2.08
CA THR A 180 10.28 -1.52 3.32
C THR A 180 10.78 -2.66 4.19
N ALA A 181 10.05 -3.78 4.23
CA ALA A 181 10.44 -4.98 4.96
C ALA A 181 10.61 -6.18 4.02
N TRP A 182 11.85 -6.64 3.84
CA TRP A 182 12.15 -7.81 3.02
C TRP A 182 11.80 -9.09 3.77
N THR A 183 10.73 -9.75 3.33
CA THR A 183 10.35 -11.08 3.81
C THR A 183 10.77 -12.16 2.81
N ARG A 184 10.77 -13.43 3.24
CA ARG A 184 10.99 -14.57 2.32
C ARG A 184 10.02 -14.56 1.14
N PHE A 185 8.76 -14.15 1.38
CA PHE A 185 7.74 -14.01 0.34
C PHE A 185 8.04 -12.85 -0.61
N SER A 186 8.55 -11.71 -0.10
CA SER A 186 8.98 -10.59 -0.94
C SER A 186 10.15 -10.99 -1.85
N HIS A 187 11.13 -11.76 -1.34
CA HIS A 187 12.21 -12.32 -2.14
C HIS A 187 11.69 -13.26 -3.23
N LEU A 188 10.79 -14.18 -2.89
CA LEU A 188 10.16 -15.08 -3.85
C LEU A 188 9.37 -14.32 -4.90
N ALA A 189 8.64 -13.27 -4.53
CA ALA A 189 7.85 -12.48 -5.47
C ALA A 189 8.73 -11.69 -6.44
N VAL A 190 9.78 -11.01 -5.98
CA VAL A 190 10.64 -10.19 -6.85
C VAL A 190 11.51 -11.06 -7.74
N TRP A 191 12.29 -11.98 -7.15
CA TRP A 191 13.23 -12.81 -7.91
C TRP A 191 12.54 -13.94 -8.66
N GLY A 192 11.52 -14.55 -8.05
CA GLY A 192 10.73 -15.60 -8.68
C GLY A 192 9.99 -15.08 -9.91
N SER A 193 9.49 -13.85 -9.91
CA SER A 193 8.85 -13.26 -11.10
C SER A 193 9.83 -13.07 -12.27
N MET A 194 11.08 -12.64 -11.99
CA MET A 194 12.12 -12.52 -13.02
C MET A 194 12.53 -13.87 -13.60
N VAL A 195 12.76 -14.87 -12.74
CA VAL A 195 13.13 -16.22 -13.16
C VAL A 195 11.97 -16.87 -13.92
N LEU A 196 10.73 -16.70 -13.44
CA LEU A 196 9.53 -17.23 -14.09
C LEU A 196 9.37 -16.69 -15.51
N TRP A 197 9.62 -15.39 -15.73
CA TRP A 197 9.64 -14.82 -17.08
C TRP A 197 10.71 -15.46 -17.96
N MET A 198 11.96 -15.60 -17.46
CA MET A 198 13.05 -16.20 -18.24
C MET A 198 12.77 -17.66 -18.63
N VAL A 199 12.23 -18.46 -17.69
CA VAL A 199 11.84 -19.85 -17.94
C VAL A 199 10.67 -19.90 -18.92
N PHE A 200 9.64 -19.06 -18.73
CA PHE A 200 8.51 -18.97 -19.65
C PHE A 200 8.98 -18.62 -21.06
N PHE A 201 9.83 -17.61 -21.22
CA PHE A 201 10.32 -17.18 -22.53
C PHE A 201 11.12 -18.29 -23.24
N ALA A 202 11.98 -19.02 -22.51
CA ALA A 202 12.72 -20.15 -23.05
C ALA A 202 11.81 -21.29 -23.52
N VAL A 203 10.81 -21.67 -22.70
CA VAL A 203 9.88 -22.76 -23.01
C VAL A 203 8.91 -22.37 -24.14
N TYR A 204 8.38 -21.15 -24.09
CA TYR A 204 7.42 -20.63 -25.05
C TYR A 204 7.99 -20.55 -26.48
N SER A 205 9.29 -20.32 -26.60
CA SER A 205 9.98 -20.27 -27.90
C SER A 205 10.17 -21.65 -28.59
N VAL A 206 9.88 -22.75 -27.88
CA VAL A 206 10.01 -24.14 -28.37
C VAL A 206 8.65 -24.80 -28.64
N PHE A 207 7.54 -24.20 -28.21
CA PHE A 207 6.20 -24.79 -28.38
C PHE A 207 5.85 -25.06 -29.84
N TRP A 208 6.24 -24.18 -30.76
CA TRP A 208 6.09 -24.45 -32.18
C TRP A 208 7.19 -25.41 -32.69
N PRO A 209 6.88 -26.46 -33.48
CA PRO A 209 5.59 -26.84 -34.06
C PRO A 209 4.77 -27.86 -33.24
N THR A 210 5.24 -28.29 -32.07
CA THR A 210 4.57 -29.34 -31.25
C THR A 210 3.18 -28.95 -30.75
N ILE A 211 2.98 -27.67 -30.44
CA ILE A 211 1.71 -27.06 -30.06
C ILE A 211 1.51 -25.87 -31.02
N PRO A 212 0.39 -25.79 -31.76
CA PRO A 212 0.17 -24.77 -32.78
C PRO A 212 -0.18 -23.39 -32.18
N ILE A 213 0.71 -22.86 -31.34
CA ILE A 213 0.59 -21.56 -30.68
C ILE A 213 1.87 -20.76 -30.98
N ALA A 214 1.70 -19.47 -31.30
CA ALA A 214 2.76 -18.49 -31.50
C ALA A 214 3.89 -18.92 -32.47
N PRO A 215 3.59 -19.08 -33.78
CA PRO A 215 4.61 -19.41 -34.77
C PRO A 215 5.73 -18.37 -34.84
N ASP A 216 5.41 -17.10 -34.55
CA ASP A 216 6.35 -15.97 -34.62
C ASP A 216 7.44 -16.04 -33.53
N MET A 217 7.20 -16.76 -32.43
CA MET A 217 8.12 -16.87 -31.29
C MET A 217 9.19 -17.97 -31.46
N LEU A 218 9.13 -18.74 -32.55
CA LEU A 218 10.01 -19.88 -32.79
C LEU A 218 11.49 -19.46 -32.77
N GLY A 219 12.27 -20.04 -31.85
CA GLY A 219 13.71 -19.80 -31.75
C GLY A 219 14.14 -18.38 -31.38
N GLN A 220 13.19 -17.48 -31.08
CA GLN A 220 13.48 -16.11 -30.64
C GLN A 220 14.25 -16.08 -29.32
N ALA A 221 13.91 -16.95 -28.36
CA ALA A 221 14.61 -17.00 -27.08
C ALA A 221 16.09 -17.38 -27.24
N GLY A 222 16.38 -18.35 -28.12
CA GLY A 222 17.75 -18.73 -28.44
C GLY A 222 18.55 -17.57 -29.04
N LYS A 223 17.96 -16.83 -30.00
CA LYS A 223 18.57 -15.66 -30.60
C LYS A 223 18.83 -14.54 -29.58
N VAL A 224 17.84 -14.21 -28.75
CA VAL A 224 17.95 -13.16 -27.73
C VAL A 224 18.98 -13.51 -26.67
N MET A 225 19.00 -14.74 -26.17
CA MET A 225 19.94 -15.16 -25.12
C MET A 225 21.38 -15.31 -25.61
N GLN A 226 21.60 -15.59 -26.90
CA GLN A 226 22.94 -15.62 -27.50
C GLN A 226 23.51 -14.22 -27.75
N CYS A 227 22.67 -13.19 -27.78
CA CYS A 227 23.09 -11.82 -28.02
C CYS A 227 23.79 -11.24 -26.77
N TRP A 228 25.04 -10.83 -26.90
CA TRP A 228 25.77 -10.17 -25.82
C TRP A 228 25.15 -8.81 -25.43
N HIS A 229 24.66 -8.06 -26.42
CA HIS A 229 23.99 -6.77 -26.20
C HIS A 229 22.74 -6.93 -25.32
N PHE A 230 22.06 -8.07 -25.38
CA PHE A 230 20.93 -8.36 -24.51
C PHE A 230 21.33 -8.43 -23.04
N TRP A 231 22.41 -9.13 -22.69
CA TRP A 231 22.88 -9.23 -21.31
C TRP A 231 23.40 -7.90 -20.77
N LEU A 232 24.09 -7.12 -21.61
CA LEU A 232 24.51 -5.76 -21.25
C LEU A 232 23.31 -4.85 -21.00
N GLY A 233 22.33 -4.87 -21.91
CA GLY A 233 21.10 -4.08 -21.76
C GLY A 233 20.26 -4.51 -20.55
N LEU A 234 20.26 -5.80 -20.21
CA LEU A 234 19.56 -6.35 -19.04
C LEU A 234 20.04 -5.74 -17.72
N VAL A 235 21.32 -5.36 -17.64
CA VAL A 235 21.88 -4.68 -16.47
C VAL A 235 21.76 -3.17 -16.61
N LEU A 236 22.12 -2.62 -17.77
CA LEU A 236 22.24 -1.18 -17.95
C LEU A 236 20.87 -0.47 -18.02
N VAL A 237 19.88 -1.04 -18.71
CA VAL A 237 18.57 -0.40 -18.86
C VAL A 237 17.83 -0.30 -17.53
N PRO A 238 17.67 -1.38 -16.73
CA PRO A 238 17.01 -1.26 -15.43
C PRO A 238 17.77 -0.36 -14.47
N THR A 239 19.11 -0.42 -14.46
CA THR A 239 19.91 0.47 -13.59
C THR A 239 19.73 1.94 -13.97
N ALA A 240 19.73 2.29 -15.26
CA ALA A 240 19.46 3.66 -15.71
C ALA A 240 18.05 4.16 -15.30
N CYS A 241 17.03 3.31 -15.46
CA CYS A 241 15.65 3.62 -15.04
C CYS A 241 15.52 3.83 -13.53
N LEU A 242 16.18 2.99 -12.74
CA LEU A 242 16.07 2.99 -11.28
C LEU A 242 17.01 3.99 -10.61
N LEU A 243 18.09 4.40 -11.27
CA LEU A 243 19.06 5.36 -10.72
C LEU A 243 18.38 6.67 -10.32
N LYS A 244 17.49 7.20 -11.18
CA LYS A 244 16.75 8.44 -10.86
C LYS A 244 15.82 8.25 -9.66
N ASP A 245 15.18 7.09 -9.55
CA ASP A 245 14.26 6.78 -8.46
C ASP A 245 15.01 6.60 -7.14
N PHE A 246 16.18 5.95 -7.20
CA PHE A 246 17.08 5.78 -6.09
C PHE A 246 17.62 7.14 -5.62
N ALA A 247 18.11 7.97 -6.54
CA ALA A 247 18.61 9.31 -6.23
C ALA A 247 17.52 10.19 -5.60
N TRP A 248 16.30 10.16 -6.13
CA TRP A 248 15.16 10.87 -5.56
C TRP A 248 14.83 10.38 -4.14
N ALA A 249 14.72 9.06 -3.97
CA ALA A 249 14.41 8.47 -2.66
C ALA A 249 15.51 8.76 -1.63
N ALA A 250 16.79 8.65 -2.01
CA ALA A 250 17.92 8.94 -1.15
C ALA A 250 17.99 10.42 -0.76
N THR A 251 17.74 11.32 -1.71
CA THR A 251 17.70 12.77 -1.45
C THR A 251 16.56 13.13 -0.52
N ARG A 252 15.36 12.58 -0.76
CA ARG A 252 14.19 12.80 0.11
C ARG A 252 14.44 12.28 1.52
N ARG A 253 14.97 11.06 1.66
CA ARG A 253 15.30 10.47 2.96
C ARG A 253 16.41 11.22 3.70
N THR A 254 17.33 11.86 2.99
CA THR A 254 18.40 12.63 3.64
C THR A 254 17.93 14.01 4.08
N LEU A 255 17.20 14.72 3.21
CA LEU A 255 16.85 16.13 3.43
C LEU A 255 15.52 16.33 4.17
N ARG A 256 14.57 15.41 4.04
CA ARG A 256 13.21 15.52 4.60
C ARG A 256 12.74 14.17 5.12
N LYS A 257 13.27 13.77 6.28
CA LYS A 257 12.85 12.56 6.99
C LYS A 257 11.43 12.71 7.52
N SER A 258 10.58 11.74 7.23
CA SER A 258 9.30 11.60 7.91
C SER A 258 9.50 10.95 9.28
N LEU A 259 8.58 11.20 10.22
CA LEU A 259 8.61 10.58 11.55
C LEU A 259 8.59 9.04 11.47
N LEU A 260 7.85 8.48 10.51
CA LEU A 260 7.82 7.03 10.26
C LEU A 260 9.19 6.50 9.89
N GLU A 261 9.91 7.20 8.99
CA GLU A 261 11.26 6.81 8.56
C GLU A 261 12.27 6.98 9.69
N GLU A 262 12.15 8.01 10.54
CA GLU A 262 13.02 8.19 11.71
C GLU A 262 12.83 7.05 12.74
N VAL A 263 11.59 6.68 13.04
CA VAL A 263 11.28 5.54 13.92
C VAL A 263 11.78 4.22 13.31
N GLN A 264 11.61 4.03 12.00
CA GLN A 264 12.10 2.86 11.29
C GLN A 264 13.64 2.75 11.34
N GLU A 265 14.36 3.86 11.18
CA GLU A 265 15.83 3.89 11.30
C GLU A 265 16.29 3.57 12.73
N LEU A 266 15.62 4.09 13.74
CA LEU A 266 15.95 3.81 15.15
C LEU A 266 15.68 2.35 15.51
N GLU A 267 14.57 1.79 15.01
CA GLU A 267 14.25 0.39 15.16
C GLU A 267 15.29 -0.51 14.49
N ALA A 268 15.73 -0.17 13.27
CA ALA A 268 16.78 -0.91 12.56
C ALA A 268 18.14 -0.83 13.29
N ARG A 269 18.39 0.23 14.06
CA ARG A 269 19.58 0.40 14.92
C ARG A 269 19.41 -0.21 16.31
N ALA A 270 18.26 -0.82 16.62
CA ALA A 270 17.90 -1.32 17.94
C ALA A 270 17.99 -0.27 19.07
N VAL A 271 17.76 1.01 18.73
CA VAL A 271 17.73 2.14 19.68
C VAL A 271 16.28 2.48 20.01
N ASP A 272 15.98 2.82 21.27
CA ASP A 272 14.62 3.18 21.68
C ASP A 272 14.12 4.44 20.94
N PRO A 273 13.06 4.36 20.12
CA PRO A 273 12.55 5.49 19.33
C PRO A 273 11.80 6.55 20.15
N GLY A 274 11.64 6.36 21.45
CA GLY A 274 10.87 7.26 22.33
C GLY A 274 11.29 8.73 22.26
N ALA A 275 12.60 9.03 22.22
CA ALA A 275 13.09 10.40 22.20
C ALA A 275 12.74 11.15 20.90
N ALA A 276 12.75 10.48 19.75
CA ALA A 276 12.43 11.09 18.46
C ALA A 276 10.94 11.43 18.34
N VAL A 277 10.05 10.53 18.79
CA VAL A 277 8.61 10.78 18.82
C VAL A 277 8.26 11.90 19.80
N LEU A 278 8.93 11.94 20.96
CA LEU A 278 8.76 13.03 21.92
C LEU A 278 9.20 14.38 21.34
N ARG A 279 10.29 14.43 20.55
CA ARG A 279 10.76 15.65 19.88
C ARG A 279 9.75 16.21 18.88
N ASP A 280 9.10 15.36 18.08
CA ASP A 280 8.06 15.83 17.14
C ASP A 280 6.83 16.36 17.89
N SER A 281 6.47 15.68 18.99
CA SER A 281 5.37 16.14 19.85
C SER A 281 5.68 17.47 20.56
N SER A 282 6.93 17.67 20.99
CA SER A 282 7.39 18.91 21.64
C SER A 282 7.69 20.03 20.65
N GLY A 283 8.09 19.72 19.41
CA GLY A 283 8.26 20.71 18.33
C GLY A 283 6.93 21.36 17.92
N ARG A 284 5.81 20.69 18.24
CA ARG A 284 4.45 21.24 18.15
C ARG A 284 3.88 21.68 19.49
N SER A 285 4.72 21.77 20.55
CA SER A 285 4.35 22.30 21.85
C SER A 285 3.67 23.64 21.65
N LEU A 286 2.35 23.61 21.86
CA LEU A 286 1.40 24.70 21.95
C LEU A 286 2.08 26.06 21.93
N ASN A 287 2.11 26.69 20.75
CA ASN A 287 2.43 28.11 20.60
C ASN A 287 1.77 28.86 21.76
N GLU A 288 2.46 29.83 22.35
CA GLU A 288 1.94 30.72 23.41
C GLU A 288 0.49 31.15 23.17
N ARG A 289 0.07 31.30 21.90
CA ARG A 289 -1.33 31.52 21.48
C ARG A 289 -2.35 30.53 22.04
N ALA A 290 -2.06 29.24 22.11
CA ALA A 290 -2.99 28.26 22.69
C ALA A 290 -3.06 28.39 24.23
N HIS A 291 -1.93 28.66 24.89
CA HIS A 291 -1.91 28.96 26.33
C HIS A 291 -2.63 30.29 26.66
N LEU A 292 -2.48 31.29 25.79
CA LEU A 292 -3.15 32.58 25.88
C LEU A 292 -4.65 32.44 25.59
N LEU A 293 -5.06 31.70 24.56
CA LEU A 293 -6.48 31.41 24.29
C LEU A 293 -7.10 30.65 25.46
N THR A 294 -6.42 29.66 26.03
CA THR A 294 -6.92 28.94 27.22
C THR A 294 -7.06 29.89 28.41
N ARG A 295 -6.15 30.86 28.60
CA ARG A 295 -6.29 31.89 29.65
C ARG A 295 -7.38 32.92 29.35
N VAL A 296 -7.58 33.30 28.09
CA VAL A 296 -8.63 34.24 27.66
C VAL A 296 -10.00 33.61 27.87
N PHE A 297 -10.21 32.37 27.38
CA PHE A 297 -11.46 31.62 27.60
C PHE A 297 -11.72 31.28 29.07
N ARG A 298 -10.68 31.22 29.91
CA ARG A 298 -10.82 31.03 31.36
C ARG A 298 -11.14 32.33 32.12
N LYS A 299 -10.97 33.50 31.51
CA LYS A 299 -11.13 34.82 32.16
C LYS A 299 -12.28 35.68 31.62
N THR A 300 -12.94 35.32 30.52
CA THR A 300 -14.19 35.96 30.11
C THR A 300 -15.40 35.10 30.49
N PRO A 301 -16.03 35.35 31.65
CA PRO A 301 -17.44 35.01 31.82
C PRO A 301 -18.21 36.07 31.03
N SER A 302 -18.25 35.94 29.70
CA SER A 302 -19.26 36.66 28.94
C SER A 302 -20.59 36.01 29.30
N SER A 303 -21.33 36.70 30.15
CA SER A 303 -22.77 36.62 30.36
C SER A 303 -23.52 36.63 29.01
N VAL A 304 -23.46 35.51 28.29
CA VAL A 304 -24.38 35.19 27.21
C VAL A 304 -25.05 33.92 27.68
N GLY A 305 -26.24 34.09 28.26
CA GLY A 305 -27.09 33.00 28.69
C GLY A 305 -27.32 32.04 27.52
N ARG A 306 -26.62 30.91 27.55
CA ARG A 306 -26.98 29.72 26.80
C ARG A 306 -27.19 28.63 27.83
N SER A 307 -28.45 28.36 28.11
CA SER A 307 -28.99 27.57 29.22
C SER A 307 -28.60 26.09 29.24
N ASN A 308 -27.51 25.66 28.58
CA ASN A 308 -27.15 24.24 28.42
C ASN A 308 -25.65 23.93 28.49
N SER A 309 -24.77 24.87 28.86
CA SER A 309 -23.37 24.51 29.14
C SER A 309 -23.18 24.28 30.64
N VAL A 310 -23.36 23.04 31.07
CA VAL A 310 -22.91 22.59 32.40
C VAL A 310 -21.40 22.77 32.44
N GLN A 311 -20.97 23.87 33.03
CA GLN A 311 -19.57 24.15 33.32
C GLN A 311 -19.15 23.15 34.39
N GLN A 312 -18.30 22.17 34.02
CA GLN A 312 -17.68 21.21 34.92
C GLN A 312 -16.73 21.91 35.90
N THR A 313 -17.29 22.61 36.86
CA THR A 313 -16.57 23.10 38.03
C THR A 313 -17.29 22.50 39.22
N VAL A 314 -16.78 21.34 39.65
CA VAL A 314 -17.26 20.50 40.77
C VAL A 314 -18.51 19.68 40.48
N SER A 315 -18.37 18.62 39.67
CA SER A 315 -19.36 17.54 39.66
C SER A 315 -19.15 16.66 40.89
N HIS A 316 -19.94 16.83 41.94
CA HIS A 316 -20.19 15.69 42.81
C HIS A 316 -20.82 14.62 41.91
N GLY A 317 -20.11 13.52 41.66
CA GLY A 317 -20.44 12.52 40.65
C GLY A 317 -21.66 11.68 40.99
N TYR A 318 -22.82 12.31 41.16
CA TYR A 318 -24.09 11.63 41.35
C TYR A 318 -24.55 11.04 40.01
N ALA A 319 -24.68 9.71 39.99
CA ALA A 319 -25.25 8.96 38.87
C ALA A 319 -26.22 7.92 39.46
N PHE A 320 -27.45 7.93 38.96
CA PHE A 320 -28.50 7.01 39.39
C PHE A 320 -29.30 6.57 38.16
N SER A 321 -29.36 5.26 37.92
CA SER A 321 -30.08 4.67 36.79
C SER A 321 -31.32 3.96 37.31
N GLN A 322 -32.48 4.59 37.12
CA GLN A 322 -33.77 4.03 37.53
C GLN A 322 -34.82 4.30 36.45
N GLU A 323 -35.71 3.33 36.25
CA GLU A 323 -36.87 3.47 35.37
C GLU A 323 -38.04 4.08 36.16
N GLU A 324 -38.48 5.28 35.77
CA GLU A 324 -39.59 6.00 36.44
C GLU A 324 -40.96 5.72 35.82
N HIS A 325 -41.00 5.22 34.58
CA HIS A 325 -42.23 5.03 33.78
C HIS A 325 -42.49 3.59 33.37
N GLY A 326 -41.96 2.63 34.13
CA GLY A 326 -42.29 1.22 33.95
C GLY A 326 -43.79 0.98 34.19
N VAL A 327 -44.35 -0.03 33.52
CA VAL A 327 -45.77 -0.43 33.65
C VAL A 327 -46.17 -0.67 35.11
N VAL A 328 -45.22 -1.09 35.95
CA VAL A 328 -45.38 -1.24 37.40
C VAL A 328 -44.38 -0.30 38.07
N SER A 329 -44.84 0.55 38.98
CA SER A 329 -43.94 1.44 39.73
C SER A 329 -43.07 0.64 40.69
N GLN A 330 -41.85 1.12 40.97
CA GLN A 330 -40.99 0.45 41.98
C GLN A 330 -41.69 0.29 43.34
N SER A 331 -42.53 1.26 43.74
CA SER A 331 -43.32 1.17 44.98
C SER A 331 -44.33 0.01 44.97
N GLN A 332 -44.86 -0.35 43.81
CA GLN A 332 -45.73 -1.51 43.64
C GLN A 332 -44.95 -2.81 43.59
N VAL A 333 -43.77 -2.83 42.96
CA VAL A 333 -42.85 -3.98 42.97
C VAL A 333 -42.48 -4.37 44.40
N VAL A 334 -42.13 -3.41 45.25
CA VAL A 334 -41.80 -3.70 46.66
C VAL A 334 -42.97 -4.32 47.42
N ARG A 335 -44.22 -4.00 47.05
CA ARG A 335 -45.42 -4.53 47.70
C ARG A 335 -45.87 -5.88 47.15
N SER A 336 -45.39 -6.31 45.99
CA SER A 336 -45.89 -7.51 45.31
C SER A 336 -45.05 -8.76 45.56
N TYR A 337 -43.83 -8.63 46.07
CA TYR A 337 -42.94 -9.76 46.33
C TYR A 337 -42.93 -10.16 47.81
N ASP A 338 -43.23 -11.44 48.07
CA ASP A 338 -43.04 -12.10 49.36
C ASP A 338 -42.00 -13.21 49.18
N THR A 339 -40.78 -12.97 49.64
CA THR A 339 -39.65 -13.89 49.47
C THR A 339 -39.71 -15.11 50.40
N THR A 340 -40.64 -15.13 51.36
CA THR A 340 -40.81 -16.26 52.28
C THR A 340 -41.61 -17.41 51.66
N ARG A 341 -42.38 -17.14 50.60
CA ARG A 341 -43.15 -18.14 49.89
C ARG A 341 -42.26 -18.87 48.89
N GLN A 342 -42.15 -20.18 49.06
CA GLN A 342 -41.49 -21.02 48.06
C GLN A 342 -42.32 -21.09 46.78
N ARG A 343 -41.62 -21.11 45.64
CA ARG A 343 -42.26 -21.32 44.34
C ARG A 343 -43.02 -22.65 44.42
N PRO A 344 -44.33 -22.71 44.13
CA PRO A 344 -45.04 -23.98 44.11
C PRO A 344 -44.30 -24.90 43.14
N SER A 345 -43.87 -26.06 43.63
CA SER A 345 -43.19 -27.07 42.81
C SER A 345 -44.15 -27.48 41.69
N LEU A 346 -43.76 -27.23 40.44
CA LEU A 346 -44.44 -27.74 39.25
C LEU A 346 -44.38 -29.26 39.21
#